data_AF-A0A2D8R3W7-F1
#
_entry.id   AF-A0A2D8R3W7-F1
#
_cell.length_a   1.000
_cell.length_b   1.000
_cell.length_c   1.000
_cell.angle_alpha   90.00
_cell.angle_beta   90.00
_cell.angle_gamma   90.00
#
_symmetry.space_group_name_H-M   'P 1'
#
loop_
_entity.id
_entity.type
_entity.pdbx_description
1 polymer ?
#
loop_
_entity_poly.entity_id
_entity_poly.type
_entity_poly.pdbx_seq_one_letter_code
_entity_poly.pdbx_strand_id
1 'polypeptide(L)'
;MSNVLIGIIGVILFIGLALAGALILGEDFMTASASSEASAQLSTGRQIMNAIAMHDLKTGTPLGYRRSDGERTNLSDLKPRFLKDGTPSNGWHFHGGLGGRIYPVNDLPYTAENRQVCFEIQRQAGQVGPDAADINETRLTTAQLYDRPFGCSVWTIGSEDRYMVFVTS
;
A
#
# COMPACT_ATOMS: atom_id res chain seq x y z
N MET A 1 -14.68 -57.85 4.53
CA MET A 1 -14.63 -56.58 5.31
C MET A 1 -13.31 -55.81 5.14
N SER A 2 -12.23 -56.40 4.60
CA SER A 2 -10.92 -55.73 4.47
C SER A 2 -10.82 -54.63 3.40
N ASN A 3 -11.61 -54.70 2.32
CA ASN A 3 -11.49 -53.76 1.20
C ASN A 3 -12.02 -52.35 1.51
N VAL A 4 -12.95 -52.24 2.46
CA VAL A 4 -13.48 -50.94 2.91
C VAL A 4 -12.45 -50.18 3.75
N LEU A 5 -11.63 -50.91 4.51
CA LEU A 5 -10.62 -50.31 5.39
C LEU A 5 -9.48 -49.65 4.59
N ILE A 6 -9.06 -50.29 3.49
CA ILE A 6 -8.05 -49.73 2.58
C ILE A 6 -8.57 -48.48 1.86
N GLY A 7 -9.85 -48.46 1.48
CA GLY A 7 -10.48 -47.28 0.86
C GLY A 7 -10.49 -46.07 1.79
N ILE A 8 -10.82 -46.27 3.06
CA ILE A 8 -10.86 -45.17 4.05
C ILE A 8 -9.46 -44.61 4.32
N ILE A 9 -8.43 -45.47 4.41
CA ILE A 9 -7.04 -45.02 4.60
C ILE A 9 -6.57 -44.17 3.40
N GLY A 10 -6.92 -44.58 2.17
CA GLY A 10 -6.57 -43.82 0.96
C GLY A 10 -7.20 -42.42 0.94
N VAL A 11 -8.46 -42.28 1.37
CA VAL A 11 -9.15 -40.98 1.42
C VAL A 11 -8.55 -40.08 2.49
N ILE A 12 -8.22 -40.60 3.68
CA ILE A 12 -7.60 -39.81 4.74
C ILE A 12 -6.23 -39.28 4.30
N LEU A 13 -5.42 -40.11 3.62
CA LEU A 13 -4.12 -39.68 3.08
C LEU A 13 -4.27 -38.61 2.00
N PHE A 14 -5.26 -38.73 1.11
CA PHE A 14 -5.51 -37.73 0.08
C PHE A 14 -5.93 -36.38 0.67
N ILE A 15 -6.83 -36.39 1.67
CA ILE A 15 -7.26 -35.16 2.36
C ILE A 15 -6.09 -34.53 3.13
N GLY A 16 -5.27 -35.33 3.81
CA GLY A 16 -4.10 -34.84 4.54
C GLY A 16 -3.07 -34.17 3.63
N LEU A 17 -2.82 -34.75 2.46
CA LEU A 17 -1.87 -34.20 1.49
C LEU A 17 -2.41 -32.95 0.80
N ALA A 18 -3.72 -32.89 0.53
CA ALA A 18 -4.38 -31.68 0.01
C ALA A 18 -4.35 -30.52 1.02
N LEU A 19 -4.58 -30.79 2.31
CA LEU A 19 -4.47 -29.78 3.38
C LEU A 19 -3.04 -29.27 3.55
N ALA A 20 -2.05 -30.17 3.51
CA ALA A 20 -0.64 -29.78 3.57
C ALA A 20 -0.23 -28.91 2.36
N GLY A 21 -0.71 -29.25 1.16
CA GLY A 21 -0.51 -28.44 -0.04
C GLY A 21 -1.17 -27.06 0.09
N ALA A 22 -2.41 -26.99 0.56
CA ALA A 22 -3.11 -25.72 0.74
C ALA A 22 -2.45 -24.81 1.79
N LEU A 23 -1.87 -25.38 2.86
CA LEU A 23 -1.18 -24.61 3.89
C LEU A 23 0.11 -23.98 3.36
N ILE A 24 0.93 -24.73 2.62
CA ILE A 24 2.21 -24.22 2.09
C ILE A 24 1.96 -23.24 0.94
N LEU A 25 1.13 -23.61 -0.04
CA LEU A 25 0.85 -22.72 -1.17
C LEU A 25 0.09 -21.46 -0.75
N GLY A 26 -0.71 -21.52 0.32
CA GLY A 26 -1.46 -20.37 0.81
C GLY A 26 -0.57 -19.19 1.19
N GLU A 27 0.55 -19.44 1.86
CA GLU A 27 1.50 -18.39 2.28
C GLU A 27 2.18 -17.72 1.08
N ASP A 28 2.59 -18.52 0.09
CA ASP A 28 3.21 -18.02 -1.14
C ASP A 28 2.22 -17.15 -1.95
N PHE A 29 0.95 -17.56 -2.04
CA PHE A 29 -0.07 -16.77 -2.72
C PHE A 29 -0.36 -15.45 -2.01
N MET A 30 -0.42 -15.44 -0.68
CA MET A 30 -0.64 -14.21 0.10
C MET A 30 0.52 -13.24 -0.09
N THR A 31 1.77 -13.73 -0.04
CA THR A 31 2.98 -12.92 -0.28
C THR A 31 3.02 -12.37 -1.70
N ALA A 32 2.73 -13.20 -2.70
CA ALA A 32 2.67 -12.77 -4.10
C ALA A 32 1.58 -11.71 -4.34
N SER A 33 0.40 -11.88 -3.73
CA SER A 33 -0.69 -10.91 -3.79
C SER A 33 -0.28 -9.57 -3.17
N ALA A 34 0.28 -9.60 -1.95
CA ALA A 34 0.76 -8.41 -1.25
C ALA A 34 1.85 -7.66 -2.05
N SER A 35 2.80 -8.39 -2.65
CA SER A 35 3.84 -7.81 -3.51
C SER A 35 3.27 -7.17 -4.78
N SER A 36 2.27 -7.81 -5.39
CA SER A 36 1.58 -7.27 -6.57
C SER A 36 0.83 -5.99 -6.23
N GLU A 37 0.08 -5.99 -5.13
CA GLU A 37 -0.67 -4.82 -4.66
C GLU A 37 0.27 -3.68 -4.25
N ALA A 38 1.35 -3.98 -3.51
CA ALA A 38 2.39 -3.01 -3.17
C ALA A 38 2.94 -2.31 -4.42
N SER A 39 3.24 -3.08 -5.47
CA SER A 39 3.74 -2.56 -6.74
C SER A 39 2.70 -1.67 -7.45
N ALA A 40 1.42 -2.07 -7.40
CA ALA A 40 0.32 -1.30 -7.96
C ALA A 40 0.13 0.04 -7.23
N GLN A 41 0.17 0.04 -5.89
CA GLN A 41 0.10 1.26 -5.07
C GLN A 41 1.25 2.21 -5.39
N LEU A 42 2.48 1.71 -5.42
CA LEU A 42 3.66 2.54 -5.74
C LEU A 42 3.62 3.09 -7.16
N SER A 43 3.15 2.30 -8.13
CA SER A 43 2.96 2.74 -9.52
C SER A 43 1.96 3.90 -9.61
N THR A 44 0.81 3.76 -8.94
CA THR A 44 -0.21 4.83 -8.89
C THR A 44 0.33 6.09 -8.22
N GLY A 45 0.98 5.96 -7.05
CA GLY A 45 1.55 7.09 -6.34
C GLY A 45 2.60 7.84 -7.18
N ARG A 46 3.44 7.12 -7.93
CA ARG A 46 4.40 7.71 -8.88
C ARG A 46 3.72 8.44 -10.05
N GLN A 47 2.63 7.89 -10.59
CA GLN A 47 1.85 8.57 -11.63
C GLN A 47 1.27 9.89 -11.12
N ILE A 48 0.75 9.91 -9.89
CA ILE A 48 0.24 11.12 -9.26
C ILE A 48 1.37 12.13 -9.02
N MET A 49 2.53 11.69 -8.51
CA MET A 49 3.70 12.57 -8.35
C MET A 49 4.16 13.21 -9.65
N ASN A 50 4.23 12.42 -10.74
CA ASN A 50 4.57 12.93 -12.05
C ASN A 50 3.53 13.95 -12.55
N ALA A 51 2.24 13.72 -12.27
CA ALA A 51 1.18 14.66 -12.60
C ALA A 51 1.31 15.99 -11.84
N ILE A 52 1.69 15.95 -10.56
CA ILE A 52 2.01 17.16 -9.77
C ILE A 52 3.18 17.92 -10.38
N ALA A 53 4.29 17.23 -10.69
CA ALA A 53 5.44 17.86 -11.29
C ALA A 53 5.10 18.50 -12.65
N MET A 54 4.31 17.85 -13.49
CA MET A 54 3.84 18.41 -14.76
C MET A 54 2.89 19.59 -14.58
N HIS A 55 2.03 19.56 -13.55
CA HIS A 55 1.17 20.68 -13.19
C HIS A 55 2.03 21.90 -12.86
N ASP A 56 2.97 21.76 -11.92
CA ASP A 56 3.79 22.86 -11.42
C ASP A 56 4.67 23.47 -12.52
N LEU A 57 5.22 22.63 -13.40
CA LEU A 57 5.98 23.07 -14.58
C LEU A 57 5.12 23.87 -15.56
N LYS A 58 3.83 23.56 -15.68
CA LYS A 58 2.94 24.16 -16.67
C LYS A 58 2.24 25.42 -16.17
N THR A 59 1.88 25.46 -14.89
CA THR A 59 1.21 26.62 -14.28
C THR A 59 2.23 27.64 -13.75
N GLY A 60 3.47 27.22 -13.50
CA GLY A 60 4.48 28.04 -12.83
C GLY A 60 4.17 28.29 -11.35
N THR A 61 3.16 27.61 -10.81
CA THR A 61 2.73 27.73 -9.42
C THR A 61 2.64 26.33 -8.80
N PRO A 62 3.24 26.12 -7.62
CA PRO A 62 3.17 24.81 -6.97
C PRO A 62 1.71 24.50 -6.62
N LEU A 63 1.32 23.24 -6.80
CA LEU A 63 0.01 22.76 -6.37
C LEU A 63 -0.10 22.93 -4.85
N GLY A 64 -0.83 23.95 -4.43
CA GLY A 64 -1.00 24.27 -3.02
C GLY A 64 -1.82 23.21 -2.29
N TYR A 65 -1.46 22.94 -1.04
CA TYR A 65 -2.31 22.15 -0.16
C TYR A 65 -3.61 22.93 0.13
N ARG A 66 -4.71 22.55 -0.51
CA ARG A 66 -6.04 23.05 -0.17
C ARG A 66 -6.76 22.03 0.69
N ARG A 67 -7.18 22.50 1.86
CA ARG A 67 -8.11 21.81 2.76
C ARG A 67 -9.45 22.53 2.59
N SER A 68 -10.13 22.35 1.46
CA SER A 68 -11.25 23.22 1.07
C SER A 68 -12.55 22.97 1.85
N ASP A 69 -12.68 21.84 2.55
CA ASP A 69 -14.00 21.34 2.98
C ASP A 69 -13.95 20.24 4.07
N GLY A 70 -12.76 19.83 4.51
CA GLY A 70 -12.63 18.67 5.41
C GLY A 70 -12.53 17.32 4.69
N GLU A 71 -12.66 17.30 3.36
CA GLU A 71 -12.23 16.16 2.56
C GLU A 71 -10.77 16.30 2.15
N ARG A 72 -10.05 15.19 2.19
CA ARG A 72 -8.63 15.13 1.86
C ARG A 72 -8.49 15.15 0.33
N THR A 73 -8.42 16.36 -0.23
CA THR A 73 -7.72 16.81 -1.46
C THR A 73 -8.20 16.43 -2.88
N ASN A 74 -8.41 17.45 -3.72
CA ASN A 74 -7.67 17.90 -4.93
C ASN A 74 -7.06 16.95 -5.99
N LEU A 75 -7.32 15.64 -6.01
CA LEU A 75 -7.01 14.85 -7.24
C LEU A 75 -7.77 15.36 -8.47
N SER A 76 -8.91 16.03 -8.26
CA SER A 76 -9.69 16.73 -9.28
C SER A 76 -8.92 17.84 -9.99
N ASP A 77 -8.03 18.56 -9.29
CA ASP A 77 -7.27 19.67 -9.89
C ASP A 77 -6.22 19.17 -10.91
N LEU A 78 -5.78 17.92 -10.75
CA LEU A 78 -4.93 17.24 -11.72
C LEU A 78 -5.72 16.63 -12.86
N LYS A 79 -7.01 16.33 -12.66
CA LYS A 79 -7.87 15.69 -13.66
C LYS A 79 -8.56 16.72 -14.58
N PRO A 80 -8.86 16.34 -15.82
CA PRO A 80 -8.30 15.20 -16.56
C PRO A 80 -6.93 15.53 -17.19
N ARG A 81 -6.43 16.76 -16.99
CA ARG A 81 -5.36 17.35 -17.82
C ARG A 81 -3.97 16.75 -17.54
N PHE A 82 -3.67 16.46 -16.29
CA PHE A 82 -2.37 15.95 -15.83
C PHE A 82 -2.48 14.50 -15.32
N LEU A 83 -3.67 14.10 -14.86
CA LEU A 83 -4.01 12.74 -14.43
C LEU A 83 -5.28 12.29 -15.15
N LYS A 84 -5.32 11.05 -15.66
CA LYS A 84 -6.48 10.52 -16.38
C LYS A 84 -7.58 10.07 -15.41
N ASP A 85 -8.83 10.12 -15.86
CA ASP A 85 -9.99 9.70 -15.06
C ASP A 85 -10.00 8.19 -14.73
N GLY A 86 -9.25 7.38 -15.47
CA GLY A 86 -9.08 5.94 -15.23
C GLY A 86 -7.90 5.55 -14.35
N THR A 87 -7.09 6.50 -13.85
CA THR A 87 -6.07 6.17 -12.84
C THR A 87 -6.80 5.83 -11.54
N PRO A 88 -6.53 4.68 -10.89
CA PRO A 88 -7.22 4.30 -9.67
C PRO A 88 -6.96 5.34 -8.58
N SER A 89 -7.93 6.24 -8.37
CA SER A 89 -7.87 7.29 -7.35
C SER A 89 -8.50 6.85 -6.03
N ASN A 90 -8.96 5.61 -5.93
CA ASN A 90 -9.63 5.11 -4.73
C ASN A 90 -8.65 5.15 -3.56
N GLY A 91 -8.94 6.00 -2.58
CA GLY A 91 -8.15 6.18 -1.35
C GLY A 91 -6.95 7.12 -1.46
N TRP A 92 -6.50 7.46 -2.68
CA TRP A 92 -5.41 8.42 -2.85
C TRP A 92 -5.86 9.84 -2.53
N HIS A 93 -5.00 10.60 -1.87
CA HIS A 93 -5.17 12.01 -1.55
C HIS A 93 -3.81 12.64 -1.27
N PHE A 94 -3.73 13.94 -0.96
CA PHE A 94 -2.51 14.62 -0.58
C PHE A 94 -2.47 14.89 0.91
N HIS A 95 -1.29 14.70 1.47
CA HIS A 95 -0.92 15.29 2.74
C HIS A 95 -0.03 16.50 2.51
N GLY A 96 -0.21 17.53 3.34
CA GLY A 96 0.73 18.62 3.44
C GLY A 96 1.84 18.24 4.42
N GLY A 97 3.02 18.78 4.22
CA GLY A 97 4.01 18.77 5.28
C GLY A 97 4.95 19.96 5.21
N LEU A 98 6.21 19.74 5.59
CA LEU A 98 7.10 20.85 5.92
C LEU A 98 7.33 21.76 4.70
N GLY A 99 7.21 23.07 4.92
CA GLY A 99 7.39 24.08 3.87
C GLY A 99 6.25 24.16 2.84
N GLY A 100 5.08 23.58 3.11
CA GLY A 100 3.92 23.66 2.22
C GLY A 100 4.00 22.71 1.02
N ARG A 101 4.98 21.80 0.98
CA ARG A 101 5.06 20.74 -0.02
C ARG A 101 3.96 19.72 0.21
N ILE A 102 3.35 19.26 -0.87
CA ILE A 102 2.36 18.18 -0.85
C ILE A 102 2.99 16.87 -1.30
N TYR A 103 2.40 15.75 -0.85
CA TYR A 103 2.75 14.42 -1.32
C TYR A 103 1.51 13.53 -1.34
N PRO A 104 1.36 12.66 -2.35
CA PRO A 104 0.27 11.70 -2.43
C PRO A 104 0.43 10.61 -1.38
N VAL A 105 -0.69 10.27 -0.78
CA VAL A 105 -0.85 9.22 0.20
C VAL A 105 -2.08 8.38 -0.14
N ASN A 106 -2.06 7.11 0.24
CA ASN A 106 -3.23 6.25 0.24
C ASN A 106 -3.40 5.62 1.62
N ASP A 107 -4.57 5.84 2.23
CA ASP A 107 -4.89 5.26 3.53
C ASP A 107 -5.58 3.91 3.36
N LEU A 108 -4.85 2.84 3.61
CA LEU A 108 -5.39 1.49 3.63
C LEU A 108 -5.99 1.19 5.03
N PRO A 109 -7.12 0.47 5.11
CA PRO A 109 -7.66 -0.01 6.39
C PRO A 109 -6.64 -0.83 7.19
N TYR A 110 -6.67 -0.74 8.52
CA TYR A 110 -5.75 -1.48 9.39
C TYR A 110 -6.16 -2.96 9.53
N THR A 111 -5.86 -3.75 8.50
CA THR A 111 -6.15 -5.18 8.41
C THR A 111 -4.86 -6.00 8.28
N ALA A 112 -4.93 -7.30 8.54
CA ALA A 112 -3.78 -8.20 8.37
C ALA A 112 -3.29 -8.28 6.90
N GLU A 113 -4.20 -8.15 5.95
CA GLU A 113 -3.87 -8.11 4.52
C GLU A 113 -3.09 -6.84 4.16
N ASN A 114 -3.61 -5.66 4.52
CA ASN A 114 -2.94 -4.39 4.26
C ASN A 114 -1.63 -4.25 5.05
N ARG A 115 -1.50 -4.94 6.19
CA ARG A 115 -0.24 -5.06 6.91
C ARG A 115 0.84 -5.69 6.01
N GLN A 116 0.52 -6.77 5.30
CA GLN A 116 1.47 -7.42 4.39
C GLN A 116 1.81 -6.53 3.20
N VAL A 117 0.83 -5.82 2.64
CA VAL A 117 1.07 -4.82 1.57
C VAL A 117 2.01 -3.73 2.07
N CYS A 118 1.77 -3.20 3.27
CA CYS A 118 2.60 -2.18 3.89
C CYS A 118 4.03 -2.67 4.13
N PHE A 119 4.18 -3.90 4.66
CA PHE A 119 5.47 -4.56 4.86
C PHE A 119 6.23 -4.70 3.54
N GLU A 120 5.55 -5.12 2.47
CA GLU A 120 6.18 -5.26 1.16
C GLU A 120 6.63 -3.92 0.58
N ILE A 121 5.83 -2.86 0.75
CA ILE A 121 6.25 -1.51 0.35
C ILE A 121 7.49 -1.07 1.13
N GLN A 122 7.56 -1.34 2.43
CA GLN A 122 8.71 -1.01 3.25
C GLN A 122 9.97 -1.81 2.86
N ARG A 123 9.81 -3.09 2.54
CA ARG A 123 10.89 -3.94 2.01
C ARG A 123 11.41 -3.42 0.68
N GLN A 124 10.52 -3.07 -0.26
CA GLN A 124 10.88 -2.44 -1.53
C GLN A 124 11.56 -1.08 -1.36
N ALA A 125 11.20 -0.35 -0.30
CA ALA A 125 11.84 0.91 0.08
C ALA A 125 13.17 0.73 0.83
N GLY A 126 13.60 -0.51 1.11
CA GLY A 126 14.81 -0.81 1.87
C GLY A 126 14.73 -0.42 3.36
N GLN A 127 13.53 -0.21 3.88
CA GLN A 127 13.29 0.23 5.26
C GLN A 127 13.29 -0.93 6.25
N VAL A 128 13.08 -2.14 5.73
CA VAL A 128 12.95 -3.37 6.49
C VAL A 128 13.88 -4.39 5.86
N GLY A 129 14.63 -5.11 6.70
CA GLY A 129 15.55 -6.14 6.26
C GLY A 129 14.82 -7.33 5.61
N PRO A 130 15.49 -8.11 4.75
CA PRO A 130 14.88 -9.26 4.08
C PRO A 130 14.36 -10.34 5.05
N ASP A 131 14.93 -10.39 6.26
CA ASP A 131 14.61 -11.40 7.29
C ASP A 131 13.65 -10.88 8.37
N ALA A 132 13.12 -9.66 8.23
CA ALA A 132 12.19 -9.12 9.22
C ALA A 132 10.84 -9.86 9.15
N ALA A 133 10.29 -10.20 10.31
CA ALA A 133 8.99 -10.88 10.40
C ALA A 133 7.81 -9.92 10.70
N ASP A 134 8.10 -8.66 11.02
CA ASP A 134 7.08 -7.70 11.48
C ASP A 134 7.45 -6.23 11.17
N ILE A 135 6.41 -5.39 11.07
CA ILE A 135 6.45 -3.94 10.90
C ILE A 135 6.37 -3.15 12.23
N ASN A 136 6.49 -3.82 13.40
CA ASN A 136 6.15 -3.29 14.74
C ASN A 136 6.72 -1.89 15.11
N GLU A 137 7.62 -1.32 14.32
CA GLU A 137 8.24 -0.01 14.56
C GLU A 137 7.94 1.08 13.51
N THR A 138 7.02 0.88 12.57
CA THR A 138 6.87 1.80 11.43
C THR A 138 5.84 2.91 11.61
N ARG A 139 5.92 3.63 12.73
CA ARG A 139 5.36 4.99 12.83
C ARG A 139 6.45 5.98 12.45
N LEU A 140 6.45 6.40 11.19
CA LEU A 140 7.39 7.41 10.72
C LEU A 140 6.94 8.80 11.15
N THR A 141 7.87 9.55 11.71
CA THR A 141 7.68 11.00 11.90
C THR A 141 7.58 11.69 10.54
N THR A 142 6.96 12.87 10.50
CA THR A 142 6.87 13.66 9.25
C THR A 142 8.25 13.91 8.62
N ALA A 143 9.29 14.15 9.43
CA ALA A 143 10.65 14.31 8.91
C ALA A 143 11.15 13.03 8.20
N GLN A 144 10.97 11.86 8.82
CA GLN A 144 11.35 10.58 8.23
C GLN A 144 10.56 10.23 6.97
N LEU A 145 9.32 10.71 6.82
CA LEU A 145 8.55 10.55 5.58
C LEU A 145 9.21 11.30 4.41
N TYR A 146 9.72 12.52 4.66
CA TYR A 146 10.34 13.35 3.63
C TYR A 146 11.74 12.90 3.23
N ASP A 147 12.46 12.22 4.13
CA ASP A 147 13.77 11.65 3.82
C ASP A 147 13.68 10.39 2.92
N ARG A 148 12.45 9.98 2.55
CA ARG A 148 12.20 8.72 1.84
C ARG A 148 11.34 8.98 0.60
N PRO A 149 11.74 8.50 -0.59
CA PRO A 149 10.98 8.74 -1.82
C PRO A 149 9.62 8.03 -1.84
N PHE A 150 9.47 6.96 -1.06
CA PHE A 150 8.21 6.28 -0.83
C PHE A 150 8.31 5.40 0.41
N GLY A 151 7.16 4.92 0.88
CA GLY A 151 7.09 3.95 1.96
C GLY A 151 5.67 3.68 2.41
N CYS A 152 5.56 2.99 3.53
CA CYS A 152 4.32 2.82 4.23
C CYS A 152 4.57 3.06 5.73
N SER A 153 3.61 3.69 6.42
CA SER A 153 3.68 3.98 7.85
C SER A 153 2.31 3.76 8.48
N VAL A 154 2.28 3.42 9.76
CA VAL A 154 1.02 3.49 10.52
C VAL A 154 0.71 4.96 10.82
N TRP A 155 -0.53 5.37 10.59
CA TRP A 155 -1.02 6.72 10.84
C TRP A 155 -2.39 6.64 11.53
N THR A 156 -2.59 7.45 12.57
CA THR A 156 -3.84 7.46 13.33
C THR A 156 -4.74 8.60 12.86
N ILE A 157 -5.99 8.29 12.51
CA ILE A 157 -6.97 9.22 11.99
C ILE A 157 -8.17 9.22 12.92
N GLY A 158 -8.27 10.26 13.75
CA GLY A 158 -9.24 10.24 14.86
C GLY A 158 -8.83 9.17 15.88
N SER A 159 -9.66 8.13 16.01
CA SER A 159 -9.43 6.99 16.90
C SER A 159 -9.03 5.69 16.16
N GLU A 160 -8.89 5.72 14.84
CA GLU A 160 -8.60 4.54 14.03
C GLU A 160 -7.17 4.60 13.48
N ASP A 161 -6.42 3.52 13.67
CA ASP A 161 -5.15 3.33 12.97
C ASP A 161 -5.42 2.93 11.52
N ARG A 162 -4.56 3.39 10.60
CA ARG A 162 -4.57 3.06 9.16
C ARG A 162 -3.14 2.89 8.67
N TYR A 163 -2.96 2.13 7.59
CA TYR A 163 -1.69 2.05 6.90
C TYR A 163 -1.64 3.14 5.83
N MET A 164 -0.76 4.11 5.99
CA MET A 164 -0.55 5.20 5.06
C MET A 164 0.60 4.86 4.12
N VAL A 165 0.27 4.53 2.87
CA VAL A 165 1.25 4.46 1.78
C VAL A 165 1.54 5.87 1.32
N PHE A 166 2.79 6.22 1.10
CA PHE A 166 3.18 7.56 0.67
C PHE A 166 4.24 7.50 -0.43
N VAL A 167 4.25 8.51 -1.30
CA VAL A 167 5.30 8.73 -2.30
C VAL A 167 5.67 10.20 -2.25
N THR A 168 6.95 10.52 -2.08
CA THR A 168 7.46 11.90 -2.02
C THR A 168 8.37 12.21 -3.22
N SER A 169 8.84 13.46 -3.31
CA SER A 169 9.80 13.94 -4.34
C SER A 169 11.10 14.40 -3.72
#